data_AF-K1RCB7-F1
#
_entry.id   AF-K1RCB7-F1
#
_cell.length_a   1.000
_cell.length_b   1.000
_cell.length_c   1.000
_cell.angle_alpha   90.00
_cell.angle_beta   90.00
_cell.angle_gamma   90.00
#
_symmetry.space_group_name_H-M   'P 1'
#
loop_
_entity.id
_entity.type
_entity.pdbx_description
1 polymer ?
#
loop_
_entity_poly.entity_id
_entity_poly.type
_entity_poly.pdbx_seq_one_letter_code
_entity_poly.pdbx_strand_id
1 'polypeptide(L)' 'DKTPEQAYAALIRLCARSEKSSGDALRLMQRWGVEPSARQGVLQKLLADRFIDDNRYAEAFVRDKSD' A
#
# COMPACT_ATOMS: atom_id res chain seq x y z
N ASP A 1 -15.02 -7.36 5.99
CA ASP A 1 -13.86 -6.53 5.63
C ASP A 1 -12.76 -7.37 5.04
N LYS A 2 -12.00 -6.86 4.06
CA LYS A 2 -10.81 -7.57 3.54
C LYS A 2 -9.66 -7.48 4.54
N THR A 3 -8.90 -8.56 4.66
CA THR A 3 -7.67 -8.55 5.48
C THR A 3 -6.56 -7.75 4.79
N PRO A 4 -5.55 -7.25 5.54
CA PRO A 4 -4.41 -6.55 4.96
C PRO A 4 -3.69 -7.39 3.88
N GLU A 5 -3.53 -8.70 4.09
CA GLU A 5 -2.85 -9.61 3.16
C GLU A 5 -3.64 -9.77 1.86
N GLN A 6 -4.96 -9.88 1.96
CA GLN A 6 -5.85 -9.94 0.79
C GLN A 6 -5.82 -8.63 0.00
N ALA A 7 -5.77 -7.48 0.70
CA ALA A 7 -5.65 -6.17 0.08
C ALA A 7 -4.30 -6.02 -0.64
N TYR A 8 -3.21 -6.44 0.00
CA TYR A 8 -1.87 -6.43 -0.59
C TYR A 8 -1.81 -7.28 -1.86
N ALA A 9 -2.25 -8.54 -1.82
CA ALA A 9 -2.26 -9.43 -2.98
C ALA A 9 -3.14 -8.88 -4.12
N ALA A 10 -4.28 -8.25 -3.79
CA ALA A 10 -5.14 -7.61 -4.77
C ALA A 10 -4.46 -6.37 -5.40
N LEU A 11 -3.74 -5.57 -4.61
CA LEU A 11 -3.01 -4.39 -5.09
C LEU A 11 -1.86 -4.78 -6.01
N ILE A 12 -1.08 -5.82 -5.70
CA ILE A 12 -0.04 -6.34 -6.62
C ILE A 12 -0.63 -6.66 -7.98
N ARG A 13 -1.75 -7.40 -8.01
CA ARG A 13 -2.42 -7.78 -9.27
C ARG A 13 -2.95 -6.57 -10.03
N LEU A 14 -3.35 -5.51 -9.32
CA LEU A 14 -3.81 -4.26 -9.95
C LEU A 14 -2.63 -3.45 -10.48
N CYS A 15 -1.54 -3.34 -9.74
CA CYS A 15 -0.29 -2.69 -10.15
C CYS A 15 0.30 -3.37 -11.39
N ALA A 16 0.25 -4.70 -11.47
CA ALA A 16 0.70 -5.46 -12.64
C ALA A 16 -0.10 -5.15 -13.92
N ARG A 17 -1.33 -4.64 -13.80
CA ARG A 17 -2.18 -4.28 -14.94
C ARG A 17 -2.13 -2.79 -15.28
N SER A 18 -1.84 -1.95 -14.29
CA SER A 18 -1.84 -0.49 -14.39
C SER A 18 -1.04 0.07 -13.23
N GLU A 19 -0.15 1.01 -13.49
CA GLU A 19 0.51 1.77 -12.43
C GLU A 19 -0.52 2.38 -11.47
N LYS A 20 -0.22 2.34 -10.17
CA LYS A 20 -1.07 2.87 -9.10
C LYS A 20 -0.26 3.77 -8.20
N SER A 21 -0.84 4.90 -7.82
CA SER A 21 -0.28 5.78 -6.80
C SER A 21 -0.60 5.30 -5.38
N SER A 22 0.12 5.82 -4.40
CA SER A 22 -0.17 5.59 -2.98
C SER A 22 -1.62 5.98 -2.62
N GLY A 23 -2.12 7.09 -3.18
CA GLY A 23 -3.48 7.57 -3.01
C GLY A 23 -4.54 6.64 -3.61
N ASP A 24 -4.24 5.97 -4.74
CA ASP A 24 -5.14 4.98 -5.32
C ASP A 24 -5.22 3.72 -4.47
N ALA A 25 -4.07 3.27 -3.95
CA ALA A 25 -4.01 2.13 -3.04
C ALA A 25 -4.83 2.39 -1.78
N LEU A 26 -4.69 3.58 -1.16
CA LEU A 26 -5.46 3.96 0.01
C LEU A 26 -6.98 4.01 -0.27
N ARG A 27 -7.40 4.60 -1.39
CA ARG A 27 -8.80 4.64 -1.80
C ARG A 27 -9.38 3.25 -2.05
N LEU A 28 -8.62 2.36 -2.70
CA LEU A 28 -9.03 0.97 -2.91
C LEU A 28 -9.19 0.21 -1.60
N MET A 29 -8.22 0.34 -0.69
CA MET A 29 -8.28 -0.29 0.62
C MET A 29 -9.42 0.25 1.49
N GLN A 30 -9.71 1.54 1.40
CA GLN A 30 -10.89 2.14 2.04
C GLN A 30 -12.19 1.54 1.49
N ARG A 31 -12.32 1.43 0.17
CA ARG A 31 -13.48 0.81 -0.48
C ARG A 31 -13.65 -0.67 -0.11
N TRP A 32 -12.56 -1.35 0.22
CA TRP A 32 -12.55 -2.75 0.64
C TRP A 32 -12.78 -2.95 2.14
N GLY A 33 -12.92 -1.87 2.92
CA GLY A 33 -13.13 -1.93 4.37
C GLY A 33 -11.88 -2.30 5.17
N VAL A 34 -10.68 -2.14 4.61
CA VAL A 34 -9.44 -2.38 5.36
C VAL A 34 -9.29 -1.30 6.43
N GLU A 35 -8.94 -1.65 7.66
CA GLU A 35 -8.72 -0.69 8.75
C GLU A 35 -7.58 0.30 8.43
N PRO A 36 -7.68 1.59 8.79
CA PRO A 36 -6.66 2.60 8.49
C PRO A 36 -5.25 2.22 8.98
N SER A 37 -5.15 1.62 10.16
CA SER A 37 -3.90 1.10 10.74
C SER A 37 -3.28 0.00 9.87
N ALA A 38 -4.10 -0.90 9.33
CA ALA A 38 -3.68 -1.94 8.40
C ALA A 38 -3.29 -1.39 7.02
N ARG A 39 -3.95 -0.33 6.53
CA ARG A 39 -3.64 0.29 5.23
C ARG A 39 -2.21 0.80 5.18
N GLN A 40 -1.72 1.39 6.26
CA GLN A 40 -0.34 1.88 6.34
C GLN A 40 0.65 0.72 6.17
N GLY A 41 0.47 -0.39 6.89
CA GLY A 41 1.34 -1.57 6.77
C GLY A 41 1.36 -2.16 5.35
N VAL A 42 0.19 -2.27 4.71
CA VAL A 42 0.08 -2.76 3.33
C VAL A 42 0.77 -1.82 2.34
N LEU A 43 0.56 -0.50 2.48
CA LEU A 43 1.16 0.50 1.61
C LEU A 43 2.69 0.49 1.73
N GLN A 44 3.21 0.37 2.93
CA GLN A 44 4.66 0.27 3.17
C GLN A 44 5.28 -0.93 2.49
N LYS A 45 4.61 -2.08 2.56
CA LYS A 45 5.07 -3.28 1.88
C LYS A 45 5.07 -3.09 0.36
N LEU A 46 4.06 -2.44 -0.21
CA LEU A 46 3.99 -2.13 -1.64
C LEU A 46 5.10 -1.19 -2.11
N LEU A 47 5.46 -0.19 -1.30
CA LEU A 47 6.58 0.72 -1.57
C LEU A 47 7.92 -0.01 -1.47
N ALA A 48 8.11 -0.83 -0.43
CA ALA A 48 9.34 -1.61 -0.24
C ALA A 48 9.58 -2.60 -1.38
N ASP A 49 8.52 -3.24 -1.86
CA ASP A 49 8.56 -4.18 -2.99
C ASP A 49 8.51 -3.47 -4.36
N ARG A 50 8.50 -2.12 -4.38
CA ARG A 50 8.45 -1.26 -5.57
C ARG A 50 7.25 -1.51 -6.51
N PHE A 51 6.13 -1.97 -5.97
CA PHE A 51 4.86 -2.04 -6.72
C PHE A 51 4.19 -0.68 -6.88
N ILE A 52 4.54 0.26 -6.00
CA ILE A 52 4.16 1.67 -6.07
C ILE A 52 5.46 2.46 -5.94
N ASP A 53 5.69 3.39 -6.86
CA ASP A 53 6.80 4.33 -6.78
C ASP A 53 6.20 5.73 -6.63
N ASP A 54 6.07 6.16 -5.37
CA ASP A 54 5.53 7.47 -5.04
C ASP A 54 6.49 8.17 -4.09
N ASN A 55 7.35 9.00 -4.67
CA ASN A 55 8.43 9.67 -3.97
C ASN A 55 7.92 10.56 -2.82
N ARG A 56 6.64 10.98 -2.85
CA ARG A 56 6.01 11.77 -1.76
C ARG A 56 5.68 10.96 -0.50
N TYR A 57 5.55 9.64 -0.58
CA TYR A 57 5.17 8.81 0.57
C TYR A 57 6.39 8.16 1.24
N ALA A 58 7.45 7.90 0.47
CA ALA A 58 8.69 7.31 0.98
C ALA A 58 9.35 8.19 2.07
N GLU A 59 9.31 9.52 1.94
CA GLU A 59 9.93 10.43 2.90
C GLU A 59 9.31 10.37 4.31
N ALA A 60 8.02 10.03 4.43
CA ALA A 60 7.31 10.05 5.71
C ALA A 60 7.54 8.79 6.57
N PHE A 61 7.99 7.67 5.98
CA PHE A 61 8.00 6.37 6.67
C PHE A 61 9.35 5.66 6.71
N VAL A 62 10.38 6.15 6.00
CA VAL A 62 11.74 5.55 6.02
C VAL A 62 12.41 5.60 7.41
N ARG A 63 11.74 6.13 8.44
CA ARG A 63 12.29 6.28 9.79
C ARG A 63 12.03 5.12 10.76
N ASP A 64 11.26 4.09 10.40
CA ASP A 64 10.84 3.03 11.35
C ASP A 64 11.44 1.63 11.10
N LYS A 65 12.44 1.50 10.21
CA LYS A 65 13.02 0.18 9.88
C LYS A 65 14.53 0.09 10.09
N SER A 66 15.07 0.80 11.07
CA SER A 66 16.44 0.64 11.55
C SER A 66 16.47 0.55 13.06
N ASP A 67 15.93 -0.54 13.61
CA ASP A 67 16.46 -1.26 14.79
C ASP A 67 15.75 -2.62 14.91
#